data_AF-A0AAV6BG40-F1
#
_entry.id   AF-A0AAV6BG40-F1
#
_cell.length_a   1.000
_cell.length_b   1.000
_cell.length_c   1.000
_cell.angle_alpha   90.00
_cell.angle_beta   90.00
_cell.angle_gamma   90.00
#
_symmetry.space_group_name_H-M   'P 1'
#
loop_
_entity.id
_entity.type
_entity.pdbx_description
1 polymer ?
#
loop_
_entity_poly.entity_id
_entity_poly.type
_entity_poly.pdbx_seq_one_letter_code
_entity_poly.pdbx_strand_id
1 'polypeptide(L)'
;MIWSVQFYNERRGLLARYRVEAALPSAAVVLARRALFAAYPRATAPRPLASLYQRARADRDDGGWVLYRIGTVDESAPPLSGRGVQAADA
;
A
#
# COMPACT_ATOMS: atom_id res chain seq x y z
N MET A 1 -15.06 -5.24 -13.45
CA MET A 1 -14.86 -3.81 -13.05
C MET A 1 -13.43 -3.66 -12.54
N ILE A 2 -12.70 -2.67 -13.03
CA ILE A 2 -11.28 -2.52 -12.72
C ILE A 2 -11.08 -1.39 -11.69
N TRP A 3 -10.37 -1.73 -10.63
CA TRP A 3 -10.02 -0.85 -9.53
C TRP A 3 -8.54 -0.48 -9.59
N SER A 4 -8.23 0.77 -9.27
CA SER A 4 -6.89 1.24 -8.97
C SER A 4 -6.73 1.31 -7.45
N VAL A 5 -5.90 0.43 -6.89
CA VAL A 5 -5.59 0.38 -5.45
C VAL A 5 -4.16 0.83 -5.22
N GLN A 6 -3.96 1.75 -4.29
CA GLN A 6 -2.66 2.30 -3.94
C GLN A 6 -2.35 2.05 -2.47
N PHE A 7 -1.17 1.49 -2.21
CA PHE A 7 -0.62 1.32 -0.87
C PHE A 7 0.58 2.24 -0.70
N TYR A 8 0.62 2.95 0.41
CA TYR A 8 1.76 3.76 0.81
C TYR A 8 2.51 3.08 1.94
N ASN A 9 3.84 3.03 1.86
CA ASN A 9 4.69 2.56 2.92
C ASN A 9 5.22 3.75 3.72
N GLU A 10 4.70 3.98 4.91
CA GLU A 10 5.06 5.14 5.74
C GLU A 10 6.51 5.09 6.20
N ARG A 11 7.09 3.89 6.34
CA ARG A 11 8.47 3.69 6.82
C ARG A 11 9.51 3.87 5.73
N ARG A 12 9.15 3.57 4.48
CA ARG A 12 10.05 3.58 3.31
C ARG A 12 9.74 4.72 2.33
N GLY A 13 8.65 5.47 2.51
CA GLY A 13 8.21 6.50 1.59
C GLY A 13 7.83 5.96 0.21
N LEU A 14 7.39 4.70 0.12
CA LEU A 14 7.13 4.02 -1.16
C LEU A 14 5.64 3.99 -1.49
N LEU A 15 5.29 4.22 -2.75
CA LEU A 15 3.92 4.07 -3.25
C LEU A 15 3.84 2.87 -4.21
N ALA A 16 3.05 1.87 -3.86
CA ALA A 16 2.77 0.72 -4.69
C ALA A 16 1.34 0.81 -5.26
N ARG A 17 1.21 0.66 -6.58
CA ARG A 17 -0.07 0.79 -7.28
C ARG A 17 -0.42 -0.51 -8.00
N TYR A 18 -1.66 -0.95 -7.84
CA TYR A 18 -2.20 -2.16 -8.44
C TYR A 18 -3.47 -1.85 -9.21
N ARG A 19 -3.62 -2.47 -10.39
CA ARG A 19 -4.89 -2.55 -11.11
C ARG A 19 -5.45 -3.95 -10.91
N VAL A 20 -6.65 -4.04 -10.36
CA VAL A 20 -7.26 -5.31 -10.00
C VAL A 20 -8.70 -5.34 -10.48
N GLU A 21 -9.08 -6.45 -11.10
CA GLU A 21 -10.46 -6.71 -11.46
C GLU A 21 -11.21 -7.34 -10.28
N ALA A 22 -12.28 -6.69 -9.84
CA ALA A 22 -13.16 -7.20 -8.79
C ALA A 22 -14.54 -6.57 -8.88
N ALA A 23 -15.57 -7.27 -8.41
CA ALA A 23 -16.93 -6.75 -8.34
C ALA A 23 -17.12 -5.68 -7.24
N LEU A 24 -16.33 -5.76 -6.16
CA LEU A 24 -16.44 -4.88 -4.99
C LEU A 24 -15.10 -4.23 -4.66
N PRO A 25 -15.10 -3.00 -4.10
CA PRO A 25 -13.87 -2.32 -3.70
C PRO A 25 -13.13 -3.08 -2.59
N SER A 26 -13.85 -3.64 -1.62
CA SER A 26 -13.25 -4.45 -0.54
C SER A 26 -12.53 -5.69 -1.08
N ALA A 27 -13.12 -6.37 -2.06
CA ALA A 27 -12.50 -7.51 -2.73
C ALA A 27 -11.24 -7.08 -3.52
N ALA A 28 -11.28 -5.91 -4.17
CA ALA A 28 -10.12 -5.35 -4.86
C ALA A 28 -8.95 -5.08 -3.90
N VAL A 29 -9.22 -4.54 -2.70
CA VAL A 29 -8.18 -4.30 -1.68
C VAL A 29 -7.54 -5.63 -1.24
N VAL A 30 -8.34 -6.67 -0.98
CA VAL A 30 -7.81 -7.97 -0.54
C VAL A 30 -6.89 -8.59 -1.60
N LEU A 31 -7.33 -8.58 -2.87
CA LEU A 31 -6.55 -9.07 -3.99
C LEU A 31 -5.27 -8.25 -4.20
N ALA A 32 -5.37 -6.92 -4.16
CA ALA A 32 -4.22 -6.02 -4.29
C ALA A 32 -3.23 -6.20 -3.12
N ARG A 33 -3.71 -6.44 -1.90
CA ARG A 33 -2.86 -6.68 -0.72
C ARG A 33 -2.12 -8.01 -0.80
N ARG A 34 -2.72 -9.05 -1.39
CA ARG A 34 -2.01 -10.29 -1.70
C ARG A 34 -0.88 -10.07 -2.71
N ALA A 35 -1.16 -9.31 -3.78
CA ALA A 35 -0.14 -8.94 -4.77
C ALA A 35 0.98 -8.08 -4.16
N LEU A 36 0.63 -7.16 -3.24
CA LEU A 36 1.59 -6.37 -2.49
C LEU A 36 2.56 -7.23 -1.69
N PHE A 37 2.07 -8.20 -0.92
CA PHE A 37 2.94 -9.06 -0.12
C PHE A 37 3.74 -10.08 -0.95
N ALA A 38 3.29 -10.42 -2.16
CA ALA A 38 4.10 -11.19 -3.09
C ALA A 38 5.28 -10.38 -3.63
N ALA A 39 5.07 -9.10 -3.97
CA ALA A 39 6.11 -8.21 -4.48
C ALA A 39 7.05 -7.67 -3.38
N TYR A 40 6.48 -7.39 -2.21
CA TYR A 40 7.18 -6.90 -1.03
C TYR A 40 6.96 -7.90 0.09
N PRO A 41 7.69 -9.03 0.07
CA PRO A 41 7.61 -9.99 1.16
C PRO A 41 7.91 -9.26 2.47
N ARG A 42 7.02 -9.45 3.46
CA ARG A 42 7.30 -9.04 4.84
C ARG A 42 8.66 -9.63 5.20
N ALA A 43 9.50 -8.84 5.85
CA ALA A 43 10.79 -9.34 6.32
C ALA A 43 10.52 -10.41 7.38
N THR A 44 10.34 -11.65 6.93
CA THR A 44 10.18 -12.84 7.77
C THR A 44 11.55 -13.18 8.31
N ALA A 45 12.06 -12.37 9.22
CA ALA A 45 13.16 -12.82 10.06
C ALA A 45 12.61 -14.03 10.86
N PRO A 46 13.30 -15.18 10.89
CA PRO A 46 12.95 -16.27 11.78
C PRO A 46 13.14 -15.77 13.21
N ARG A 47 12.08 -15.21 13.79
CA ARG A 47 12.15 -14.62 15.12
C ARG A 47 11.89 -15.73 16.14
N PRO A 48 12.78 -15.95 17.12
CA PRO A 48 12.64 -17.00 18.11
C PRO A 48 11.30 -16.83 18.82
N LEU A 49 10.57 -17.94 19.04
CA LEU A 49 9.27 -18.07 19.72
C LEU A 49 8.71 -16.76 20.28
N ALA A 50 8.21 -15.90 19.38
CA ALA A 50 7.68 -14.60 19.78
C ALA A 50 6.43 -14.85 20.64
N SER A 51 6.36 -14.21 21.80
CA SER A 51 5.19 -14.31 22.69
C SER A 51 3.92 -13.89 21.92
N LEU A 52 2.75 -14.38 22.35
CA LEU A 52 1.47 -14.04 21.70
C LEU A 52 1.28 -12.51 21.56
N TYR A 53 1.73 -11.75 22.56
CA TYR A 53 1.73 -10.29 22.53
C TYR A 53 2.64 -9.70 21.42
N GLN A 54 3.85 -10.24 21.26
CA GLN A 54 4.77 -9.81 20.21
C GLN A 54 4.26 -10.18 18.81
N ARG A 55 3.60 -11.34 18.66
CA ARG A 55 2.93 -11.73 17.42
C ARG A 55 1.77 -10.80 17.10
N ALA A 56 0.90 -10.50 18.07
CA ALA A 56 -0.22 -9.56 17.88
C ALA A 56 0.27 -8.15 17.49
N ARG A 57 1.41 -7.69 18.04
CA ARG A 57 2.03 -6.42 17.65
C ARG A 57 2.67 -6.46 16.26
N ALA A 58 3.28 -7.58 15.88
CA ALA A 58 3.89 -7.78 14.57
C ALA A 58 2.84 -7.97 13.46
N ASP A 59 1.67 -8.55 13.77
CA ASP A 59 0.55 -8.69 12.84
C ASP A 59 0.00 -7.32 12.44
N ARG A 60 -0.01 -6.37 13.37
CA ARG A 60 -0.33 -4.96 13.10
C ARG A 60 0.74 -4.26 12.26
N ASP A 61 2.01 -4.67 12.39
CA ASP A 61 3.12 -4.08 11.65
C ASP A 61 3.26 -4.77 10.29
N ASP A 62 2.43 -4.34 9.34
CA ASP A 62 2.43 -4.76 7.93
C ASP A 62 3.71 -4.40 7.15
N GLY A 63 4.82 -4.14 7.86
CA GLY A 63 6.02 -3.56 7.27
C GLY A 63 5.83 -2.08 6.94
N GLY A 64 4.82 -1.42 7.53
CA GLY A 64 4.49 -0.01 7.32
C GLY A 64 3.60 0.28 6.11
N TRP A 65 3.03 -0.75 5.45
CA TRP A 65 2.10 -0.56 4.32
C TRP A 65 0.69 -0.22 4.80
N VAL A 66 0.13 0.87 4.27
CA VAL A 66 -1.22 1.35 4.55
C VAL A 66 -1.97 1.56 3.24
N LEU A 67 -3.28 1.27 3.21
CA LEU A 67 -4.12 1.61 2.06
C LEU A 67 -4.23 3.14 1.96
N TYR A 68 -3.70 3.71 0.87
CA TYR A 68 -3.68 5.15 0.65
C TYR A 68 -4.88 5.62 -0.18
N ARG A 69 -5.17 4.94 -1.28
CA ARG A 69 -6.28 5.31 -2.18
C ARG A 69 -6.86 4.08 -2.86
N ILE A 70 -8.17 4.08 -3.03
CA ILE A 70 -8.90 3.15 -3.91
C ILE A 70 -9.85 3.98 -4.78
N GLY A 71 -9.89 3.66 -6.07
CA GLY A 71 -10.81 4.28 -7.02
C GLY A 71 -10.99 3.40 -8.25
N THR A 72 -11.94 3.75 -9.11
CA THR A 72 -12.09 3.10 -10.42
C THR A 72 -10.96 3.56 -11.33
N VAL A 73 -10.60 2.76 -12.35
CA VAL A 73 -9.50 3.13 -13.26
C VAL A 73 -9.80 4.41 -14.05
N ASP A 74 -11.07 4.74 -14.30
CA ASP A 74 -11.51 6.00 -14.91
C ASP A 74 -11.27 7.22 -14.02
N GLU A 75 -11.27 7.06 -12.69
CA GLU A 75 -11.07 8.15 -11.72
C GLU A 75 -9.61 8.27 -11.24
N SER A 76 -8.68 7.60 -11.92
CA SER A 76 -7.26 7.89 -11.77
C SER A 76 -6.89 9.19 -12.51
N ALA A 77 -7.55 10.29 -12.17
CA ALA A 77 -7.09 11.64 -12.47
C ALA A 77 -5.64 11.81 -11.97
N PRO A 78 -4.80 12.62 -12.67
CA PRO A 78 -3.38 12.77 -12.38
C PRO A 78 -3.15 13.19 -10.92
N PRO A 79 -1.94 12.95 -10.36
CA PRO A 79 -1.66 13.40 -9.00
C PRO A 79 -1.99 14.89 -8.93
N LEU A 80 -2.86 15.28 -7.99
CA LEU A 80 -2.97 16.66 -7.56
C LEU A 80 -1.55 17.07 -7.19
N SER A 81 -0.93 17.86 -8.04
CA SER A 81 0.37 18.48 -7.81
C SER A 81 0.27 19.19 -6.48
N GLY A 82 0.80 18.55 -5.44
CA GLY A 82 1.18 19.26 -4.23
C GLY A 82 2.09 20.39 -4.68
N ARG A 83 1.67 21.61 -4.34
CA ARG A 83 2.38 22.87 -4.51
C ARG A 83 3.81 22.74 -3.97
N GLY A 84 4.71 22.23 -4.80
CA GLY A 84 6.14 22.26 -4.61
C GLY A 84 6.64 23.63 -5.02
N VAL A 85 7.36 24.26 -4.11
CA VAL A 85 8.01 25.56 -4.24
C VAL A 85 8.75 25.64 -5.58
N GLN A 86 8.35 26.61 -6.41
CA GLN A 86 9.12 27.06 -7.55
C GLN A 86 10.40 27.71 -6.98
N ALA A 87 11.51 26.97 -7.02
CA ALA A 87 12.81 27.55 -6.79
C ALA A 87 13.09 28.53 -7.94
N ALA A 88 13.28 29.78 -7.56
CA ALA A 88 13.80 30.82 -8.43
C ALA A 88 15.19 30.40 -8.93
N ASP A 89 15.42 30.57 -10.22
CA ASP A 89 16.76 30.80 -10.74
C ASP A 89 16.70 32.00 -11.70
N ALA A 90 17.79 32.74 -11.71
CA ALA A 90 17.92 34.18 -11.89
C ALA A 90 17.73 34.72 -13.32
#